data_AF-A0A9P5SUS1-F1
#
_entry.id   AF-A0A9P5SUS1-F1
#
_cell.length_a   1.000
_cell.length_b   1.000
_cell.length_c   1.000
_cell.angle_alpha   90.00
_cell.angle_beta   90.00
_cell.angle_gamma   90.00
#
_symmetry.space_group_name_H-M   'P 1'
#
loop_
_entity.id
_entity.type
_entity.pdbx_description
1 polymer ?
#
loop_
_entity_poly.entity_id
_entity_poly.type
_entity_poly.pdbx_seq_one_letter_code
_entity_poly.pdbx_strand_id
1 'polypeptide(L)'
;ETDRDLQPLVFERLSTLVRLTTLDVTWAFSDNDEDTLEFRLDCGLGQLASLQALRTLVFDGGFTARSRQQLEMKDVEWMIDNWKRLKGVYGYLNTDPEVDAQLKDRLRDHAILRGAYIKQRA
;
A
#
# COMPACT_ATOMS: atom_id res chain seq x y z
N GLU A 1 10.90 -7.39 21.09
CA GLU A 1 11.22 -7.82 19.71
C GLU A 1 10.47 -6.91 18.79
N THR A 2 11.19 -6.19 17.93
CA THR A 2 10.63 -5.13 17.07
C THR A 2 9.89 -5.78 15.90
N ASP A 3 8.68 -5.32 15.60
CA ASP A 3 7.77 -5.87 14.57
C ASP A 3 8.40 -5.99 13.17
N ARG A 4 9.48 -5.23 12.90
CA ARG A 4 10.35 -5.38 11.71
C ARG A 4 10.83 -6.80 11.45
N ASP A 5 11.09 -7.57 12.50
CA ASP A 5 11.58 -8.95 12.36
C ASP A 5 10.46 -9.92 11.93
N LEU A 6 9.19 -9.52 12.09
CA LEU A 6 8.02 -10.32 11.71
C LEU A 6 7.50 -10.01 10.31
N GLN A 7 7.80 -8.84 9.74
CA GLN A 7 7.36 -8.46 8.40
C GLN A 7 7.70 -9.52 7.32
N PRO A 8 8.91 -10.11 7.27
CA PRO A 8 9.21 -11.18 6.32
C PRO A 8 8.27 -12.38 6.46
N LEU A 9 7.93 -12.78 7.69
CA LEU A 9 6.99 -13.87 7.95
C LEU A 9 5.57 -13.50 7.53
N VAL A 10 5.15 -12.27 7.78
CA VAL A 10 3.82 -11.79 7.35
C VAL A 10 3.73 -11.79 5.83
N PHE A 11 4.75 -11.29 5.13
CA PHE A 11 4.78 -11.25 3.67
C PHE A 11 4.85 -12.65 3.06
N GLU A 12 5.63 -13.56 3.66
CA GLU A 12 5.62 -14.97 3.28
C GLU A 12 4.21 -15.55 3.37
N ARG A 13 3.51 -15.34 4.49
CA ARG A 13 2.13 -15.84 4.67
C ARG A 13 1.16 -15.20 3.69
N LEU A 14 1.24 -13.88 3.49
CA LEU A 14 0.40 -13.17 2.51
C LEU A 14 0.64 -13.69 1.10
N SER A 15 1.88 -14.00 0.72
CA SER A 15 2.21 -14.52 -0.61
C SER A 15 1.50 -15.83 -0.95
N THR A 16 1.07 -16.61 0.04
CA THR A 16 0.31 -17.84 -0.18
C THR A 16 -1.15 -17.59 -0.56
N LEU A 17 -1.67 -16.38 -0.31
CA LEU A 17 -3.07 -16.01 -0.53
C LEU A 17 -3.32 -15.56 -1.98
N VAL A 18 -3.03 -16.41 -2.96
CA VAL A 18 -3.11 -16.08 -4.41
C VAL A 18 -4.51 -15.65 -4.89
N ARG A 19 -5.56 -15.91 -4.10
CA ARG A 19 -6.95 -15.49 -4.39
C ARG A 19 -7.36 -14.22 -3.63
N LEU A 20 -6.46 -13.62 -2.86
CA LEU A 20 -6.73 -12.40 -2.11
C LEU A 20 -7.08 -11.27 -3.10
N THR A 21 -8.23 -10.64 -2.88
CA THR A 21 -8.74 -9.56 -3.74
C THR A 21 -8.67 -8.19 -3.07
N THR A 22 -8.70 -8.14 -1.75
CA THR A 22 -8.58 -6.92 -0.95
C THR A 22 -7.60 -7.19 0.17
N LEU A 23 -6.59 -6.33 0.27
CA LEU A 23 -5.66 -6.28 1.38
C LEU A 23 -5.86 -4.94 2.09
N ASP A 24 -6.32 -5.03 3.33
CA ASP A 24 -6.57 -3.87 4.18
C ASP A 24 -5.62 -3.95 5.38
N VAL A 25 -4.60 -3.09 5.39
CA VAL A 25 -3.57 -3.07 6.46
C VAL A 25 -3.80 -1.96 7.48
N THR A 26 -4.96 -1.34 7.39
CA THR A 26 -5.41 -0.22 8.19
C THR A 26 -5.32 -0.40 9.71
N TRP A 27 -5.63 -1.60 10.19
CA TRP A 27 -5.77 -1.91 11.61
C TRP A 27 -4.68 -2.85 12.12
N ALA A 28 -3.66 -3.11 11.31
CA ALA A 28 -2.77 -4.22 11.58
C ALA A 28 -1.96 -4.02 12.87
N PHE A 29 -1.76 -2.79 13.35
CA PHE A 29 -0.96 -2.54 14.56
C PHE A 29 -1.51 -1.36 15.39
N SER A 30 -1.50 -1.54 16.71
CA SER A 30 -2.08 -0.70 17.76
C SER A 30 -1.43 0.69 17.89
N ASP A 31 -1.95 1.54 18.80
CA ASP A 31 -1.59 2.94 19.15
C ASP A 31 -0.10 3.34 19.19
N ASN A 32 0.83 2.39 19.07
CA ASN A 32 2.23 2.68 18.79
C ASN A 32 2.42 2.83 17.27
N ASP A 33 2.44 4.09 16.88
CA ASP A 33 2.78 4.70 15.59
C ASP A 33 4.01 4.16 14.81
N GLU A 34 4.65 3.07 15.27
CA GLU A 34 5.89 2.49 14.71
C GLU A 34 5.70 1.14 14.00
N ASP A 35 4.56 0.47 14.17
CA ASP A 35 4.44 -0.96 13.83
C ASP A 35 3.75 -1.26 12.49
N THR A 36 3.64 -0.33 11.53
CA THR A 36 2.94 -0.63 10.26
C THR A 36 3.80 -1.42 9.26
N LEU A 37 3.23 -2.40 8.54
CA LEU A 37 3.91 -3.09 7.44
C LEU A 37 4.43 -2.09 6.39
N GLU A 38 5.73 -2.14 6.07
CA GLU A 38 6.34 -1.25 5.09
C GLU A 38 6.23 -1.86 3.68
N PHE A 39 5.43 -1.27 2.78
CA PHE A 39 5.22 -1.77 1.42
C PHE A 39 6.30 -1.33 0.42
N ARG A 40 7.56 -1.28 0.85
CA ARG A 40 8.71 -0.99 -0.01
C ARG A 40 9.33 -2.25 -0.58
N LEU A 41 9.92 -2.17 -1.77
CA LEU A 41 10.73 -3.24 -2.34
C LEU A 41 11.87 -3.64 -1.42
N ASP A 42 12.55 -2.66 -0.82
CA ASP A 42 13.65 -2.87 0.11
C ASP A 42 13.21 -3.61 1.39
N CYS A 43 11.90 -3.62 1.68
CA CYS A 43 11.29 -4.25 2.84
C CYS A 43 10.49 -5.52 2.47
N GLY A 44 10.64 -6.02 1.25
CA GLY A 44 10.08 -7.31 0.83
C GLY A 44 8.76 -7.26 0.07
N LEU A 45 8.29 -6.09 -0.38
CA LEU A 45 7.11 -5.97 -1.27
C LEU A 45 7.16 -6.98 -2.43
N GLY A 46 8.36 -7.23 -2.96
CA GLY A 46 8.64 -8.20 -4.02
C GLY A 46 8.12 -9.62 -3.75
N GLN A 47 8.04 -10.03 -2.49
CA GLN A 47 7.54 -11.35 -2.08
C GLN A 47 6.05 -11.51 -2.36
N LEU A 48 5.32 -10.41 -2.48
CA LEU A 48 3.87 -10.39 -2.72
C LEU A 48 3.50 -10.48 -4.21
N ALA A 49 4.45 -10.80 -5.10
CA ALA A 49 4.22 -10.92 -6.55
C ALA A 49 3.13 -11.96 -6.90
N SER A 50 2.95 -12.97 -6.04
CA SER A 50 1.95 -14.03 -6.20
C SER A 50 0.50 -13.55 -6.03
N LEU A 51 0.28 -12.35 -5.48
CA LEU A 51 -1.05 -11.77 -5.25
C LEU A 51 -1.70 -11.23 -6.54
N GLN A 52 -1.74 -12.05 -7.58
CA GLN A 52 -2.24 -11.65 -8.91
C GLN A 52 -3.74 -11.33 -8.94
N ALA A 53 -4.50 -11.81 -7.94
CA ALA A 53 -5.92 -11.51 -7.79
C ALA A 53 -6.22 -10.19 -7.07
N LEU A 54 -5.19 -9.51 -6.53
CA LEU A 54 -5.35 -8.30 -5.74
C LEU A 54 -5.98 -7.19 -6.59
N ARG A 55 -7.03 -6.58 -6.04
CA ARG A 55 -7.79 -5.49 -6.66
C ARG A 55 -7.73 -4.21 -5.84
N THR A 56 -7.66 -4.34 -4.52
CA THR A 56 -7.71 -3.21 -3.61
C THR A 56 -6.66 -3.34 -2.53
N LEU A 57 -5.89 -2.27 -2.33
CA LEU A 57 -4.92 -2.11 -1.24
C LEU A 57 -5.29 -0.85 -0.44
N VAL A 58 -5.41 -0.98 0.88
CA VAL A 58 -5.79 0.13 1.78
C VAL A 58 -4.75 0.29 2.87
N PHE A 59 -4.20 1.49 2.99
CA PHE A 59 -3.18 1.86 3.98
C PHE A 59 -3.71 2.73 5.13
N ASP A 60 -4.94 3.24 5.06
CA ASP A 60 -5.42 4.31 5.95
C ASP A 60 -6.69 3.91 6.73
N GLY A 61 -6.59 4.10 8.05
CA GLY A 61 -7.61 3.85 9.08
C GLY A 61 -8.38 5.03 9.56
N GLY A 62 -8.82 5.85 8.62
CA GLY A 62 -9.77 6.88 8.91
C GLY A 62 -9.12 8.09 9.57
N PHE A 63 -9.90 8.79 10.40
CA PHE A 63 -9.76 10.23 10.56
C PHE A 63 -8.49 10.73 11.26
N THR A 64 -7.68 9.86 11.87
CA THR A 64 -6.50 10.25 12.66
C THR A 64 -5.22 9.46 12.32
N ALA A 65 -5.32 8.30 11.67
CA ALA A 65 -4.17 7.46 11.36
C ALA A 65 -3.66 7.73 9.95
N ARG A 66 -2.77 8.72 9.80
CA ARG A 66 -2.02 8.84 8.56
C ARG A 66 -1.10 7.64 8.47
N SER A 67 -1.30 6.80 7.46
CA SER A 67 -0.29 5.84 7.06
C SER A 67 1.07 6.55 6.97
N ARG A 68 2.10 5.96 7.57
CA ARG A 68 3.49 6.43 7.50
C ARG A 68 4.27 5.73 6.41
N GLN A 69 3.57 5.18 5.39
CA GLN A 69 4.24 4.58 4.24
C GLN A 69 5.24 5.58 3.65
N GLN A 70 6.36 5.05 3.19
CA GLN A 70 7.44 5.80 2.54
C GLN A 70 7.67 5.19 1.16
N LEU A 71 6.60 5.03 0.38
CA LEU A 71 6.70 4.50 -0.97
C LEU A 71 7.49 5.46 -1.84
N GLU A 72 8.27 4.89 -2.74
CA GLU A 72 8.97 5.59 -3.80
C GLU A 72 8.37 5.19 -5.17
N MET A 73 8.75 5.91 -6.22
CA MET A 73 8.24 5.65 -7.58
C MET A 73 8.48 4.20 -8.02
N LYS A 74 9.64 3.63 -7.67
CA LYS A 74 10.00 2.24 -7.98
C LYS A 74 9.02 1.22 -7.38
N ASP A 75 8.50 1.50 -6.18
CA ASP A 75 7.58 0.60 -5.49
C ASP A 75 6.22 0.61 -6.19
N VAL A 76 5.75 1.81 -6.57
CA VAL A 76 4.50 2.01 -7.33
C VAL A 76 4.56 1.39 -8.72
N GLU A 77 5.66 1.61 -9.46
CA GLU A 77 5.91 0.97 -10.76
C GLU A 77 5.84 -0.56 -10.61
N TRP A 78 6.49 -1.11 -9.59
CA TRP A 78 6.44 -2.54 -9.33
C TRP A 78 5.01 -3.04 -9.04
N MET A 79 4.21 -2.29 -8.26
CA MET A 79 2.81 -2.65 -8.00
C MET A 79 1.98 -2.68 -9.29
N ILE A 80 2.12 -1.67 -10.16
CA ILE A 80 1.47 -1.61 -11.47
C ILE A 80 1.90 -2.82 -12.34
N ASP A 81 3.18 -3.16 -12.29
CA ASP A 81 3.74 -4.20 -13.13
C ASP A 81 3.37 -5.61 -12.69
N ASN A 82 3.30 -5.86 -11.38
CA ASN A 82 3.08 -7.20 -10.84
C ASN A 82 1.61 -7.48 -10.51
N TRP A 83 0.86 -6.48 -10.07
CA TRP A 83 -0.55 -6.64 -9.69
C TRP A 83 -1.48 -6.13 -10.79
N LYS A 84 -1.51 -6.83 -11.94
CA LYS A 84 -2.30 -6.45 -13.12
C LYS A 84 -3.81 -6.28 -12.90
N ARG A 85 -4.34 -6.78 -11.79
CA ARG A 85 -5.76 -6.65 -11.41
C ARG A 85 -6.02 -5.54 -10.39
N LEU A 86 -4.99 -4.82 -9.97
CA LEU A 86 -5.10 -3.73 -9.02
C LEU A 86 -5.92 -2.60 -9.63
N LYS A 87 -6.92 -2.13 -8.89
CA LYS A 87 -7.91 -1.13 -9.30
C LYS A 87 -8.06 0.01 -8.30
N GLY A 88 -7.47 -0.13 -7.12
CA GLY A 88 -7.58 0.83 -6.03
C GLY A 88 -6.39 0.70 -5.08
N VAL A 89 -5.70 1.80 -4.86
CA VAL A 89 -4.79 1.99 -3.72
C VAL A 89 -5.31 3.19 -2.94
N TYR A 90 -5.57 3.01 -1.65
CA TYR A 90 -6.19 4.03 -0.80
C TYR A 90 -5.29 4.36 0.39
N GLY A 91 -5.27 5.63 0.77
CA GLY A 91 -4.47 6.16 1.88
C GLY A 91 -3.33 7.08 1.44
N TYR A 92 -2.45 7.41 2.39
CA TYR A 92 -1.19 8.11 2.13
C TYR A 92 -0.14 7.09 1.68
N LEU A 93 0.57 7.38 0.59
CA LEU A 93 1.64 6.55 0.02
C LEU A 93 3.00 7.02 0.50
N ASN A 94 3.12 8.31 0.79
CA ASN A 94 4.31 8.94 1.34
C ASN A 94 3.90 10.01 2.37
N THR A 95 4.74 10.27 3.38
CA THR A 95 4.50 11.37 4.33
C THR A 95 4.82 12.74 3.73
N ASP A 96 5.71 12.79 2.72
CA ASP A 96 5.93 13.97 1.91
C ASP A 96 4.73 14.18 0.98
N PRO A 97 3.97 15.29 1.12
CA PRO A 97 2.79 15.54 0.30
C PRO A 97 3.07 15.68 -1.20
N GLU A 98 4.25 16.18 -1.59
CA GLU A 98 4.60 16.33 -2.99
C GLU A 98 4.91 14.97 -3.62
N VAL A 99 5.64 14.12 -2.90
CA VAL A 99 5.91 12.75 -3.32
C VAL A 99 4.60 11.95 -3.37
N ASP A 100 3.76 12.03 -2.34
CA ASP A 100 2.46 11.36 -2.30
C ASP A 100 1.57 11.73 -3.49
N ALA A 101 1.53 13.02 -3.85
CA ALA A 101 0.78 13.49 -5.01
C ALA A 101 1.32 12.89 -6.32
N GLN A 102 2.65 12.87 -6.52
CA GLN A 102 3.27 12.29 -7.71
C GLN A 102 2.99 10.79 -7.85
N LEU A 103 3.05 10.04 -6.74
CA LEU A 103 2.75 8.60 -6.73
C LEU A 103 1.27 8.33 -7.04
N LYS A 104 0.37 9.15 -6.50
CA LYS A 104 -1.06 9.06 -6.79
C LYS A 104 -1.37 9.40 -8.25
N ASP A 105 -0.75 10.43 -8.81
CA ASP A 105 -0.91 10.76 -10.22
C ASP A 105 -0.40 9.60 -11.11
N ARG A 106 0.72 8.98 -10.74
CA ARG A 106 1.22 7.79 -11.45
C ARG A 106 0.22 6.62 -11.42
N LEU A 107 -0.37 6.32 -10.28
CA LEU A 107 -1.40 5.28 -10.18
C LEU A 107 -2.68 5.64 -10.95
N ARG A 108 -3.01 6.93 -11.06
CA ARG A 108 -4.16 7.42 -11.85
C ARG A 108 -3.94 7.20 -13.35
N ASP A 109 -2.74 7.45 -13.86
CA ASP A 109 -2.39 7.21 -15.27
C ASP A 109 -2.62 5.75 -15.69
N HIS A 110 -2.45 4.81 -14.77
CA HIS A 110 -2.70 3.38 -14.98
C HIS A 110 -4.11 2.92 -14.62
N ALA A 111 -5.04 3.87 -14.40
CA ALA A 111 -6.43 3.62 -13.99
C ALA A 111 -6.59 2.81 -12.68
N ILE A 112 -5.56 2.81 -11.83
CA ILE A 112 -5.55 2.15 -10.52
C ILE A 112 -6.19 3.04 -9.44
N LEU A 113 -6.41 4.33 -9.72
CA LEU A 113 -7.23 5.21 -8.88
C LEU A 113 -8.56 5.55 -9.57
N ARG A 114 -9.46 4.57 -9.72
CA ARG A 114 -10.87 4.86 -10.05
C ARG A 114 -11.64 5.20 -8.77
N GLY A 115 -11.46 6.43 -8.31
CA GLY A 115 -12.15 6.94 -7.13
C GLY A 115 -11.41 8.14 -6.56
N ALA A 116 -11.28 9.19 -7.38
CA ALA A 116 -10.88 10.49 -6.86
C ALA A 116 -11.93 10.92 -5.83
N TYR A 117 -11.62 10.79 -4.54
CA TYR A 117 -12.18 11.68 -3.55
C TYR A 117 -11.58 13.07 -3.82
N ILE A 118 -12.17 13.76 -4.79
CA ILE A 118 -12.05 15.20 -4.94
C ILE A 118 -12.75 15.79 -3.72
N LYS A 119 -12.00 16.02 -2.64
CA LYS A 119 -12.36 17.13 -1.74
C LYS A 119 -11.94 18.40 -2.46
N GLN A 120 -12.80 18.87 -3.37
CA GLN A 120 -12.86 20.29 -3.70
C GLN A 120 -13.12 20.99 -2.37
N ARG A 121 -12.09 21.62 -1.84
CA ARG A 121 -12.22 22.52 -0.71
C ARG A 121 -12.65 23.86 -1.30
N ALA A 122 -13.91 24.21 -1.03
CA ALA A 122 -14.43 25.56 -1.21
C ALA A 122 -13.64 26.57 -0.36
#